data_AF-A0A392QZ99-F1
#
_entry.id   AF-A0A392QZ99-F1
#
_cell.length_a   1.000
_cell.length_b   1.000
_cell.length_c   1.000
_cell.angle_alpha   90.00
_cell.angle_beta   90.00
_cell.angle_gamma   90.00
#
_symmetry.space_group_name_H-M   'P 1'
#
loop_
_entity.id
_entity.type
_entity.pdbx_description
1 polymer ?
#
loop_
_entity_poly.entity_id
_entity_poly.type
_entity_poly.pdbx_seq_one_letter_code
_entity_poly.pdbx_strand_id
1 'polypeptide(L)'
;CQLDWPKDRLLVQVLDDSDDESIQWLIKAEVAKWSLKGVNIIYRHRKFRTGYKAGNLKSAMNCDYVKDYEFVAIFDADFQPCPDFLKQTIPHFKGNPDLALVQARWTFVNTDENLLTRL
;
A
#
# COMPACT_ATOMS: atom_id res chain seq x y z
N CYS A 1 8.12 2.06 -8.71
CA CYS A 1 8.20 1.42 -7.40
C CYS A 1 9.66 1.16 -7.08
N GLN A 2 10.11 1.55 -5.89
CA GLN A 2 11.48 1.30 -5.41
C GLN A 2 11.58 0.04 -4.54
N LEU A 3 10.46 -0.60 -4.20
CA LEU A 3 10.48 -1.88 -3.49
C LEU A 3 11.26 -2.91 -4.31
N ASP A 4 12.26 -3.49 -3.68
CA ASP A 4 13.12 -4.53 -4.21
C ASP A 4 12.39 -5.88 -4.11
N TRP A 5 11.47 -6.06 -5.05
CA TRP A 5 10.66 -7.26 -5.21
C TRP A 5 10.42 -7.54 -6.71
N PRO A 6 10.31 -8.80 -7.15
CA PRO A 6 10.01 -9.10 -8.55
C PRO A 6 8.76 -8.37 -9.03
N LYS A 7 8.90 -7.56 -10.09
CA LYS A 7 7.86 -6.64 -10.57
C LYS A 7 6.62 -7.37 -11.09
N ASP A 8 6.82 -8.56 -11.65
CA ASP A 8 5.79 -9.49 -12.11
C ASP A 8 4.99 -10.13 -10.97
N ARG A 9 5.49 -10.04 -9.74
CA ARG A 9 4.86 -10.58 -8.51
C ARG A 9 4.38 -9.49 -7.56
N LEU A 10 4.32 -8.25 -8.04
CA LEU A 10 3.89 -7.11 -7.26
C LEU A 10 2.68 -6.44 -7.93
N LEU A 11 1.66 -6.12 -7.14
CA LEU A 11 0.57 -5.23 -7.51
C LEU A 11 0.48 -4.12 -6.47
N VAL A 12 0.45 -2.87 -6.95
CA VAL A 12 0.22 -1.70 -6.11
C VAL A 12 -1.20 -1.21 -6.31
N GLN A 13 -1.99 -1.13 -5.24
CA GLN A 13 -3.32 -0.51 -5.29
C GLN A 13 -3.27 0.84 -4.59
N VAL A 14 -3.63 1.90 -5.30
CA VAL A 14 -3.88 3.22 -4.71
C VAL A 14 -5.36 3.35 -4.44
N LEU A 15 -5.74 3.34 -3.16
CA LEU A 15 -7.13 3.35 -2.72
C LEU A 15 -7.54 4.76 -2.29
N ASP A 16 -8.30 5.44 -3.13
CA ASP A 16 -8.75 6.81 -2.90
C ASP A 16 -10.21 6.88 -2.43
N ASP A 17 -10.44 7.53 -1.29
CA ASP A 17 -11.77 7.83 -0.75
C ASP A 17 -12.10 9.35 -0.86
N SER A 18 -11.35 10.12 -1.66
CA SER A 18 -11.59 11.55 -1.89
C SER A 18 -12.77 11.78 -2.85
N ASP A 19 -13.60 12.78 -2.54
CA ASP A 19 -14.67 13.26 -3.42
C ASP A 19 -14.24 14.52 -4.21
N ASP A 20 -12.98 14.92 -4.08
CA ASP A 20 -12.39 16.09 -4.73
C ASP A 20 -11.82 15.71 -6.09
N GLU A 21 -12.44 16.22 -7.16
CA GLU A 21 -12.05 15.89 -8.54
C GLU A 21 -10.59 16.27 -8.86
N SER A 22 -10.07 17.34 -8.26
CA SER A 22 -8.69 17.77 -8.48
C SER A 22 -7.71 16.77 -7.86
N ILE A 23 -8.01 16.27 -6.67
CA ILE A 23 -7.22 15.23 -5.99
C ILE A 23 -7.28 13.93 -6.80
N GLN A 24 -8.48 13.50 -7.20
CA GLN A 24 -8.65 12.30 -8.02
C GLN A 24 -7.84 12.39 -9.32
N TRP A 25 -7.83 13.56 -9.98
CA TRP A 25 -7.07 13.78 -11.20
C TRP A 25 -5.56 13.64 -10.96
N LEU A 26 -5.03 14.26 -9.90
CA LEU A 26 -3.62 14.17 -9.54
C LEU A 26 -3.19 12.72 -9.26
N ILE A 27 -4.00 11.97 -8.51
CA ILE A 27 -3.70 10.56 -8.20
C ILE A 27 -3.71 9.72 -9.49
N LYS A 28 -4.73 9.88 -10.34
CA LYS A 28 -4.82 9.17 -11.63
C LYS A 28 -3.62 9.47 -12.52
N ALA A 29 -3.17 10.72 -12.57
CA ALA A 29 -2.00 11.13 -13.34
C ALA A 29 -0.72 10.45 -12.83
N GLU A 30 -0.50 10.40 -11.51
CA GLU A 30 0.68 9.73 -10.94
C GLU A 30 0.62 8.20 -11.15
N VAL A 31 -0.55 7.58 -10.99
CA VAL A 31 -0.75 6.16 -11.29
C VAL A 31 -0.44 5.86 -12.77
N ALA A 32 -0.94 6.66 -13.71
CA ALA A 32 -0.66 6.51 -15.13
C ALA A 32 0.84 6.62 -15.43
N LYS A 33 1.52 7.60 -14.84
CA LYS A 33 2.97 7.78 -14.97
C LYS A 33 3.76 6.56 -14.47
N TRP A 34 3.36 5.94 -13.36
CA TRP A 34 4.01 4.72 -12.87
C TRP A 34 3.68 3.49 -13.71
N SER A 35 2.45 3.39 -14.20
CA SER A 35 2.05 2.34 -15.14
C SER A 35 2.89 2.39 -16.42
N LEU A 36 3.12 3.58 -17.00
CA LEU A 36 4.00 3.76 -18.15
C LEU A 36 5.47 3.35 -17.90
N LYS A 37 5.91 3.35 -16.63
CA LYS A 37 7.22 2.83 -16.22
C LYS A 37 7.23 1.32 -16.01
N GLY A 38 6.15 0.62 -16.37
CA GLY A 38 6.00 -0.83 -16.24
C GLY A 38 5.73 -1.32 -14.82
N VAL A 39 5.25 -0.45 -13.92
CA VAL A 39 4.78 -0.88 -12.60
C VAL A 39 3.34 -1.37 -12.75
N ASN A 40 3.04 -2.56 -12.22
CA ASN A 40 1.67 -3.03 -12.08
C ASN A 40 1.00 -2.26 -10.92
N ILE A 41 0.36 -1.13 -11.26
CA ILE A 41 -0.29 -0.22 -10.32
C ILE A 41 -1.69 0.11 -10.80
N ILE A 42 -2.65 0.14 -9.88
CA ILE A 42 -4.04 0.44 -10.17
C ILE A 42 -4.58 1.52 -9.24
N TYR A 43 -5.38 2.41 -9.81
CA TYR A 43 -6.16 3.39 -9.07
C TYR A 43 -7.54 2.80 -8.76
N ARG A 44 -8.01 2.95 -7.52
CA ARG A 44 -9.36 2.58 -7.13
C ARG A 44 -10.00 3.71 -6.35
N HIS A 45 -11.23 4.01 -6.72
CA HIS A 45 -12.08 4.95 -6.00
C HIS A 45 -13.47 4.35 -5.81
N ARG A 46 -14.13 4.71 -4.70
CA ARG A 46 -15.47 4.24 -4.37
C ARG A 46 -16.41 5.41 -4.24
N LYS A 47 -17.60 5.27 -4.83
CA LYS A 47 -18.67 6.28 -4.75
C LYS A 47 -19.25 6.44 -3.33
N PHE A 48 -19.19 5.39 -2.51
CA PHE A 48 -19.78 5.40 -1.16
C PHE A 48 -18.71 5.10 -0.12
N ARG A 49 -18.46 6.07 0.78
CA ARG A 49 -17.44 6.01 1.85
C ARG A 49 -17.91 5.21 3.07
N THR A 50 -18.60 4.09 2.85
CA THR A 50 -19.05 3.21 3.93
C THR A 50 -17.85 2.47 4.52
N GLY A 51 -17.74 2.48 5.85
CA GLY A 51 -16.68 1.78 6.59
C GLY A 51 -15.30 2.45 6.55
N TYR A 52 -15.19 3.67 6.00
CA TYR A 52 -13.94 4.45 5.92
C TYR A 52 -12.75 3.60 5.40
N LYS A 53 -11.59 3.70 6.04
CA LYS A 53 -10.36 2.95 5.71
C LYS A 53 -10.59 1.44 5.63
N ALA A 54 -11.26 0.86 6.62
CA ALA A 54 -11.54 -0.58 6.66
C ALA A 54 -12.46 -1.01 5.51
N GLY A 55 -13.47 -0.19 5.20
CA GLY A 55 -14.34 -0.41 4.05
C GLY A 55 -13.59 -0.32 2.71
N ASN A 56 -12.63 0.61 2.60
CA ASN A 56 -11.85 0.79 1.38
C ASN A 56 -10.94 -0.41 1.14
N LEU A 57 -10.23 -0.83 2.18
CA LEU A 57 -9.43 -2.05 2.17
C LEU A 57 -10.28 -3.27 1.83
N LYS A 58 -11.44 -3.46 2.47
CA LYS A 58 -12.36 -4.57 2.15
C LYS A 58 -12.79 -4.58 0.69
N SER A 59 -13.15 -3.41 0.15
CA SER A 59 -13.54 -3.30 -1.26
C SER A 59 -12.40 -3.64 -2.22
N ALA A 60 -11.17 -3.28 -1.89
CA ALA A 60 -10.00 -3.63 -2.68
C ALA A 60 -9.72 -5.14 -2.62
N MET A 61 -9.80 -5.75 -1.43
CA MET A 61 -9.57 -7.18 -1.22
C MET A 61 -10.62 -8.07 -1.89
N ASN A 62 -11.81 -7.56 -2.18
CA ASN A 62 -12.87 -8.31 -2.88
C ASN A 62 -12.65 -8.44 -4.40
N CYS A 63 -11.60 -7.86 -4.96
CA CYS A 63 -11.36 -7.90 -6.39
C CYS A 63 -10.71 -9.23 -6.80
N ASP A 64 -11.14 -9.81 -7.93
CA ASP A 64 -10.70 -11.15 -8.32
C ASP A 64 -9.20 -11.27 -8.53
N TYR A 65 -8.55 -10.24 -9.11
CA TYR A 65 -7.10 -10.24 -9.30
C TYR A 65 -6.31 -10.29 -7.99
N VAL A 66 -6.91 -9.97 -6.83
CA VAL A 66 -6.22 -10.05 -5.53
C VAL A 66 -6.00 -11.51 -5.13
N LYS A 67 -6.83 -12.43 -5.62
CA LYS A 67 -6.74 -13.87 -5.32
C LYS A 67 -5.44 -14.50 -5.86
N ASP A 68 -4.79 -13.85 -6.82
CA ASP A 68 -3.51 -14.29 -7.38
C ASP A 68 -2.31 -13.92 -6.48
N TYR A 69 -2.55 -13.18 -5.38
CA TYR A 69 -1.52 -12.72 -4.45
C TYR A 69 -1.70 -13.38 -3.08
N GLU A 70 -0.61 -13.94 -2.55
CA GLU A 70 -0.61 -14.63 -1.24
C GLU A 70 -0.55 -13.66 -0.05
N PHE A 71 0.13 -12.53 -0.21
CA PHE A 71 0.38 -11.57 0.86
C PHE A 71 -0.17 -10.19 0.50
N VAL A 72 -0.59 -9.44 1.54
CA VAL A 72 -0.97 -8.03 1.43
C VAL A 72 -0.12 -7.19 2.37
N ALA A 73 0.47 -6.12 1.85
CA ALA A 73 1.10 -5.08 2.64
C ALA A 73 0.24 -3.81 2.58
N ILE A 74 -0.02 -3.21 3.74
CA ILE A 74 -0.85 -2.01 3.86
C ILE A 74 0.03 -0.86 4.34
N PHE A 75 0.04 0.22 3.57
CA PHE A 75 0.74 1.46 3.90
C PHE A 75 -0.27 2.61 3.93
N ASP A 76 -0.15 3.50 4.92
CA ASP A 76 -0.83 4.79 4.86
C ASP A 76 -0.14 5.69 3.82
N ALA A 77 -0.85 6.70 3.32
CA ALA A 77 -0.40 7.51 2.19
C ALA A 77 0.88 8.32 2.49
N ASP A 78 1.19 8.53 3.77
CA ASP A 78 2.38 9.20 4.29
C ASP A 78 3.54 8.25 4.62
N PHE A 79 3.35 6.93 4.48
CA PHE A 79 4.40 5.94 4.77
C PHE A 79 5.35 5.78 3.58
N GLN A 80 6.64 5.83 3.87
CA GLN A 80 7.72 5.62 2.92
C GLN A 80 8.50 4.34 3.30
N PRO A 81 8.06 3.15 2.85
CA PRO A 81 8.75 1.92 3.19
C PRO A 81 10.14 1.87 2.56
N CYS A 82 11.12 1.33 3.30
CA CYS A 82 12.45 1.03 2.75
C CYS A 82 12.32 0.06 1.56
N PRO A 83 13.18 0.16 0.53
CA PRO A 83 13.16 -0.73 -0.64
C PRO A 83 13.08 -2.23 -0.30
N ASP A 84 13.76 -2.66 0.76
CA ASP A 84 13.86 -4.04 1.21
C ASP A 84 12.73 -4.49 2.16
N PHE A 85 11.73 -3.64 2.43
CA PHE A 85 10.64 -3.92 3.37
C PHE A 85 9.98 -5.30 3.16
N LEU A 86 9.64 -5.65 1.91
CA LEU A 86 9.02 -6.93 1.59
C LEU A 86 9.97 -8.11 1.82
N LYS A 87 11.27 -7.93 1.52
CA LYS A 87 12.30 -8.95 1.77
C LYS A 87 12.54 -9.18 3.25
N GLN A 88 12.37 -8.15 4.09
CA GLN A 88 12.47 -8.29 5.54
C GLN A 88 11.21 -8.92 6.16
N THR A 89 10.02 -8.61 5.63
CA THR A 89 8.75 -9.00 6.27
C THR A 89 8.21 -10.36 5.81
N ILE A 90 8.22 -10.65 4.51
CA ILE A 90 7.62 -11.89 3.95
C ILE A 90 8.25 -13.18 4.49
N PRO A 91 9.58 -13.29 4.71
CA PRO A 91 10.17 -14.53 5.20
C PRO A 91 9.68 -15.01 6.56
N HIS A 92 9.12 -14.12 7.40
CA HIS A 92 8.57 -14.49 8.70
C HIS A 92 7.39 -15.48 8.60
N PHE A 93 6.66 -15.49 7.49
CA PHE A 93 5.56 -16.43 7.24
C PHE A 93 6.06 -17.84 6.88
N LYS A 94 7.34 -17.99 6.49
CA LYS A 94 7.86 -19.27 5.99
C LYS A 94 7.94 -20.29 7.13
N GLY A 95 7.27 -21.42 6.93
CA GLY A 95 7.28 -22.54 7.88
C GLY A 95 6.44 -22.32 9.14
N ASN A 96 5.60 -21.28 9.15
CA ASN A 96 4.68 -20.99 10.25
C ASN A 96 3.26 -20.73 9.71
N PRO A 97 2.46 -21.78 9.47
CA PRO A 97 1.11 -21.63 8.90
C PRO A 97 0.12 -20.90 9.80
N ASP A 98 0.41 -20.79 11.11
CA ASP A 98 -0.45 -20.11 12.08
C ASP A 98 -0.18 -18.59 12.17
N LEU A 99 0.88 -18.09 11.52
CA LEU A 99 1.21 -16.67 11.50
C LEU A 99 0.37 -15.92 10.47
N ALA A 100 -0.52 -15.05 10.93
CA ALA A 100 -1.40 -14.26 10.06
C ALA A 100 -0.93 -12.82 9.80
N LEU A 101 -0.03 -12.27 10.62
CA LEU A 101 0.37 -10.86 10.55
C LEU A 101 1.83 -10.64 10.97
N VAL A 102 2.54 -9.81 10.22
CA VAL A 102 3.84 -9.25 10.57
C VAL A 102 3.67 -7.73 10.68
N GLN A 103 3.91 -7.18 11.85
CA GLN A 103 3.81 -5.74 12.10
C GLN A 103 5.22 -5.12 12.15
N ALA A 104 5.50 -4.20 11.24
CA ALA A 104 6.71 -3.40 11.29
C ALA A 104 6.57 -2.25 12.31
N ARG A 105 7.71 -1.83 12.89
CA ARG A 105 7.77 -0.66 13.77
C ARG A 105 7.40 0.60 13.00
N TRP A 106 6.63 1.47 13.63
CA TRP A 106 6.38 2.83 13.14
C TRP A 106 7.56 3.72 13.52
N THR A 107 8.16 4.36 12.52
CA THR A 107 9.25 5.32 12.73
C THR A 107 8.86 6.60 12.01
N PHE A 108 9.00 7.72 12.70
CA PHE A 108 8.75 9.03 12.13
C PHE A 108 9.96 9.46 11.28
N VAL A 109 9.73 10.03 10.11
CA VAL A 109 10.81 10.56 9.26
C VAL A 109 11.25 11.94 9.74
N ASN A 110 10.39 12.63 10.51
CA ASN A 110 10.59 13.96 11.06
C ASN A 110 11.01 13.93 12.54
N THR A 111 11.75 12.90 12.97
CA THR A 111 12.24 12.73 14.35
C THR A 111 12.96 13.99 14.87
N ASP A 112 13.61 14.75 14.00
CA ASP A 112 14.35 15.95 14.41
C ASP A 112 13.54 17.25 14.36
N GLU A 113 12.33 17.24 13.78
CA GLU A 113 11.56 18.46 13.52
C GLU A 113 10.61 18.87 14.65
N ASN A 114 10.17 17.94 15.52
CA ASN A 114 9.43 18.32 16.73
C ASN A 114 9.63 17.33 17.90
N LEU A 115 9.25 17.76 19.11
CA LEU A 115 9.40 16.99 20.36
C LEU A 115 8.52 15.72 20.43
N LEU A 116 7.39 15.67 19.72
CA LEU A 116 6.44 14.55 19.73
C LEU A 116 6.93 13.36 18.88
N THR A 117 7.81 13.59 17.91
CA THR A 117 8.33 12.55 17.00
C THR A 117 9.69 11.99 17.44
N ARG A 118 10.24 12.48 18.57
CA ARG A 118 11.51 12.02 19.18
C ARG A 118 11.39 10.80 20.11
N LEU A 119 10.17 10.40 20.48
CA LEU A 119 9.91 9.33 21.45
C LEU A 119 9.70 7.97 20.78
#